data_AF-A0A820LPK5-F1
#
_entry.id   AF-A0A820LPK5-F1
#
_cell.length_a   1.000
_cell.length_b   1.000
_cell.length_c   1.000
_cell.angle_alpha   90.00
_cell.angle_beta   90.00
_cell.angle_gamma   90.00
#
_symmetry.space_group_name_H-M   'P 1'
#
loop_
_entity.id
_entity.type
_entity.pdbx_description
1 polymer ?
#
loop_
_entity_poly.entity_id
_entity_poly.type
_entity_poly.pdbx_seq_one_letter_code
_entity_poly.pdbx_strand_id
1 'polypeptide(L)'
;MSELFRYKTDSIFFICRNLALIRRLDEQPLVWILLEIIATDNNAFQLCLPIIRCLLSALIVQWENVRGEDRATTYLKQLSLSTNLIILLKKARYLPLPLNEIYELFPFVTCYDCFTLLSNIWNYLKQNQQLLTTKLLTQQQTI
;
A
#
# COMPACT_ATOMS: atom_id res chain seq x y z
N MET A 1 13.59 -6.52 23.74
CA MET A 1 14.38 -6.83 22.52
C MET A 1 13.94 -8.13 21.81
N SER A 2 13.09 -8.95 22.43
CA SER A 2 12.67 -10.29 21.94
C SER A 2 11.38 -10.31 21.11
N GLU A 3 10.48 -9.34 21.23
CA GLU A 3 9.22 -9.31 20.46
C GLU A 3 9.38 -8.77 19.03
N LEU A 4 10.31 -7.84 18.81
CA LEU A 4 10.65 -7.32 17.48
C LEU A 4 11.28 -8.39 16.56
N PHE A 5 11.95 -9.39 17.13
CA PHE A 5 12.54 -10.49 16.36
C PHE A 5 11.53 -11.61 16.07
N ARG A 6 10.52 -11.81 16.92
CA ARG A 6 9.49 -12.84 16.68
C ARG A 6 8.50 -12.43 15.59
N TYR A 7 8.27 -11.13 15.39
CA TYR A 7 7.56 -10.61 14.22
C TYR A 7 8.36 -10.79 12.91
N LYS A 8 9.69 -10.96 13.01
CA LYS A 8 10.62 -11.01 11.88
C LYS A 8 10.63 -12.36 11.15
N THR A 9 10.40 -13.48 11.84
CA THR A 9 10.40 -14.82 11.24
C THR A 9 9.09 -15.17 10.51
N ASP A 10 7.93 -14.79 11.05
CA ASP A 10 6.65 -14.88 10.34
C ASP A 10 6.53 -13.79 9.25
N SER A 11 7.21 -12.64 9.45
CA SER A 11 7.36 -11.61 8.42
C SER A 11 8.12 -12.09 7.21
N ILE A 12 9.16 -12.93 7.30
CA ILE A 12 9.93 -13.32 6.11
C ILE A 12 9.08 -14.13 5.13
N PHE A 13 8.24 -15.06 5.61
CA PHE A 13 7.32 -15.79 4.73
C PHE A 13 6.25 -14.88 4.12
N PHE A 14 5.70 -13.95 4.92
CA PHE A 14 4.75 -12.94 4.45
C PHE A 14 5.41 -12.00 3.42
N ILE A 15 6.62 -11.51 3.68
CA ILE A 15 7.42 -10.64 2.81
C ILE A 15 7.80 -11.35 1.51
N CYS A 16 8.27 -12.60 1.56
CA CYS A 16 8.58 -13.39 0.37
C CYS A 16 7.34 -13.64 -0.49
N ARG A 17 6.18 -13.92 0.14
CA ARG A 17 4.90 -14.02 -0.57
C ARG A 17 4.50 -12.69 -1.19
N ASN A 18 4.72 -11.57 -0.49
CA ASN A 18 4.41 -10.22 -0.96
C ASN A 18 5.32 -9.78 -2.12
N LEU A 19 6.60 -10.14 -2.07
CA LEU A 19 7.58 -9.89 -3.14
C LEU A 19 7.28 -10.74 -4.38
N ALA A 20 6.87 -12.00 -4.21
CA ALA A 20 6.39 -12.82 -5.32
C ALA A 20 5.09 -12.26 -5.94
N LEU A 21 4.21 -11.70 -5.12
CA LEU A 21 3.02 -10.98 -5.56
C LEU A 21 3.36 -9.73 -6.37
N ILE A 22 4.27 -8.87 -5.88
CA ILE A 22 4.74 -7.70 -6.65
C ILE A 22 5.35 -8.12 -7.98
N ARG A 23 6.21 -9.14 -8.00
CA ARG A 23 6.81 -9.64 -9.24
C ARG A 23 5.76 -10.13 -10.23
N ARG A 24 4.76 -10.88 -9.77
CA ARG A 24 3.64 -11.32 -10.61
C ARG A 24 2.73 -10.18 -11.07
N LEU A 25 2.54 -9.17 -10.23
CA LEU A 25 1.78 -7.95 -10.55
C LEU A 25 2.50 -7.11 -11.61
N ASP A 26 3.83 -7.02 -11.53
CA ASP A 26 4.68 -6.41 -12.56
C ASP A 26 4.66 -7.19 -13.88
N GLU A 27 4.62 -8.52 -13.81
CA GLU A 27 4.57 -9.41 -14.98
C GLU A 27 3.19 -9.46 -15.64
N GLN A 28 2.11 -9.12 -14.92
CA GLN A 28 0.72 -9.20 -15.41
C GLN A 28 -0.02 -7.86 -15.24
N PRO A 29 0.03 -6.95 -16.24
CA PRO A 29 -0.63 -5.64 -16.16
C PRO A 29 -2.16 -5.74 -16.00
N LEU A 30 -2.76 -6.88 -16.36
CA LEU A 30 -4.18 -7.15 -16.17
C LEU A 30 -4.62 -7.05 -14.71
N VAL A 31 -3.75 -7.38 -13.76
CA VAL A 31 -4.13 -7.36 -12.34
C VAL A 31 -4.30 -5.92 -11.85
N TRP A 32 -3.48 -4.98 -12.33
CA TRP A 32 -3.67 -3.55 -12.05
C TRP A 32 -5.01 -3.04 -12.60
N ILE A 33 -5.37 -3.44 -13.82
CA ILE A 33 -6.66 -3.10 -14.45
C ILE A 33 -7.83 -3.66 -13.62
N LEU A 34 -7.74 -4.92 -13.18
CA LEU A 34 -8.77 -5.52 -12.33
C LEU A 34 -8.91 -4.80 -10.98
N LEU A 35 -7.78 -4.46 -10.34
CA LEU A 35 -7.79 -3.70 -9.09
C LEU A 35 -8.42 -2.31 -9.29
N GLU A 36 -8.13 -1.64 -10.40
CA GLU A 36 -8.74 -0.35 -10.74
C GLU A 36 -10.24 -0.45 -10.97
N ILE A 37 -10.72 -1.52 -11.61
CA ILE A 37 -12.16 -1.77 -11.78
C ILE A 37 -12.82 -2.00 -10.42
N ILE A 38 -12.22 -2.85 -9.58
CA ILE A 38 -12.71 -3.17 -8.24
C ILE A 38 -12.73 -1.93 -7.33
N ALA A 39 -11.77 -1.02 -7.48
CA ALA A 39 -11.69 0.24 -6.71
C ALA A 39 -12.86 1.21 -6.97
N THR A 40 -13.77 0.90 -7.90
CA THR A 40 -15.02 1.66 -8.06
C THR A 40 -16.08 1.31 -7.00
N ASP A 41 -15.99 0.12 -6.41
CA ASP A 41 -16.86 -0.34 -5.32
C ASP A 41 -16.03 -0.59 -4.05
N ASN A 42 -16.28 0.21 -3.02
CA ASN A 42 -15.58 0.11 -1.73
C ASN A 42 -15.75 -1.27 -1.06
N ASN A 43 -16.90 -1.91 -1.23
CA ASN A 43 -17.17 -3.22 -0.62
C ASN A 43 -16.32 -4.30 -1.29
N ALA A 44 -16.26 -4.28 -2.62
CA ALA A 44 -15.41 -5.18 -3.38
C ALA A 44 -13.92 -4.90 -3.12
N PHE A 45 -13.53 -3.62 -3.03
CA PHE A 45 -12.15 -3.22 -2.75
C PHE A 45 -11.66 -3.67 -1.37
N GLN A 46 -12.54 -3.74 -0.36
CA GLN A 46 -12.19 -4.24 0.96
C GLN A 46 -11.72 -5.72 0.92
N LEU A 47 -12.26 -6.53 0.01
CA LEU A 47 -11.81 -7.92 -0.19
C LEU A 47 -10.39 -7.98 -0.75
N CYS A 48 -10.00 -6.98 -1.54
CA CYS A 48 -8.66 -6.85 -2.09
C CYS A 48 -7.68 -6.14 -1.16
N LEU A 49 -8.13 -5.56 -0.05
CA LEU A 49 -7.30 -4.80 0.88
C LEU A 49 -6.08 -5.59 1.42
N PRO A 50 -6.13 -6.92 1.69
CA PRO A 50 -4.94 -7.69 2.01
C PRO A 50 -3.86 -7.60 0.92
N ILE A 51 -4.24 -7.68 -0.36
CA ILE A 51 -3.32 -7.57 -1.50
C ILE A 51 -2.71 -6.17 -1.57
N ILE A 52 -3.54 -5.13 -1.39
CA ILE A 52 -3.09 -3.73 -1.35
C ILE A 52 -2.10 -3.50 -0.21
N ARG A 53 -2.33 -4.12 0.95
CA ARG A 53 -1.40 -4.07 2.09
C ARG A 53 -0.10 -4.82 1.79
N CYS A 54 -0.16 -5.97 1.15
CA CYS A 54 1.02 -6.69 0.69
C CYS A 54 1.87 -5.82 -0.25
N LEU A 55 1.23 -5.15 -1.22
CA LEU A 55 1.86 -4.20 -2.15
C LEU A 55 2.54 -3.04 -1.40
N LEU A 56 1.79 -2.36 -0.54
CA LEU A 56 2.30 -1.23 0.24
C LEU A 56 3.50 -1.63 1.10
N SER A 57 3.40 -2.75 1.81
CA SER A 57 4.48 -3.27 2.65
C SER A 57 5.74 -3.58 1.84
N ALA A 58 5.60 -4.20 0.67
CA ALA A 58 6.77 -4.54 -0.13
C ALA A 58 7.38 -3.32 -0.84
N LEU A 59 6.58 -2.29 -1.18
CA LEU A 59 7.11 -0.99 -1.61
C LEU A 59 7.88 -0.28 -0.49
N ILE A 60 7.36 -0.28 0.75
CA ILE A 60 8.09 0.26 1.92
C ILE A 60 9.45 -0.41 2.05
N VAL A 61 9.51 -1.74 1.97
CA VAL A 61 10.79 -2.48 2.03
C VAL A 61 11.71 -2.14 0.85
N GLN A 62 11.16 -1.96 -0.36
CA GLN A 62 11.96 -1.55 -1.52
C GLN A 62 12.59 -0.18 -1.31
N TRP A 63 11.83 0.81 -0.81
CA TRP A 63 12.34 2.14 -0.49
C TRP A 63 13.28 2.15 0.71
N GLU A 64 13.07 1.26 1.69
CA GLU A 64 13.98 1.08 2.83
C GLU A 64 15.38 0.61 2.37
N ASN A 65 15.43 -0.29 1.39
CA ASN A 65 16.70 -0.79 0.84
C ASN A 65 17.48 0.26 0.02
N VAL A 66 16.81 1.31 -0.45
CA VAL A 66 17.41 2.42 -1.21
C VAL A 66 17.28 3.75 -0.45
N ARG A 67 17.20 3.69 0.89
CA ARG A 67 16.97 4.85 1.78
C ARG A 67 18.19 5.77 1.87
N GLY A 68 18.51 6.42 0.75
CA GLY A 68 19.52 7.46 0.63
C GLY A 68 18.89 8.83 0.30
N GLU A 69 19.75 9.83 0.14
CA GLU A 69 19.39 11.19 -0.30
C GLU A 69 19.12 11.29 -1.81
N ASP A 70 19.28 10.18 -2.54
CA ASP A 70 18.96 10.11 -3.95
C ASP A 70 17.50 10.50 -4.20
N ARG A 71 17.26 11.16 -5.33
CA ARG A 71 15.90 11.48 -5.77
C ARG A 71 15.14 10.20 -6.09
N ALA A 72 13.85 10.17 -5.74
CA ALA A 72 12.99 9.03 -6.04
C ALA A 72 12.90 8.72 -7.55
N THR A 73 13.11 9.72 -8.40
CA THR A 73 13.18 9.59 -9.87
C THR A 73 14.31 8.68 -10.36
N THR A 74 15.34 8.44 -9.54
CA THR A 74 16.41 7.46 -9.85
C THR A 74 15.84 6.04 -9.92
N TYR A 75 14.75 5.76 -9.20
CA TYR A 75 14.11 4.46 -9.09
C TYR A 75 12.71 4.48 -9.73
N LEU A 76 12.68 4.73 -11.05
CA LEU A 76 11.44 4.93 -11.83
C LEU A 76 10.39 3.83 -11.64
N LYS A 77 10.83 2.57 -11.53
CA LYS A 77 9.91 1.44 -11.37
C LYS A 77 9.19 1.50 -10.01
N GLN A 78 9.94 1.62 -8.92
CA GLN A 78 9.42 1.75 -7.57
C GLN A 78 8.53 3.00 -7.44
N LEU A 79 8.95 4.09 -8.07
CA LEU A 79 8.20 5.34 -8.15
C LEU A 79 6.84 5.14 -8.83
N SER A 80 6.82 4.53 -10.03
CA SER A 80 5.58 4.28 -10.77
C SER A 80 4.59 3.39 -10.01
N LEU A 81 5.09 2.33 -9.36
CA LEU A 81 4.26 1.44 -8.55
C LEU A 81 3.70 2.14 -7.31
N SER A 82 4.51 2.97 -6.66
CA SER A 82 4.07 3.78 -5.53
C SER A 82 2.99 4.76 -5.94
N THR A 83 3.18 5.47 -7.06
CA THR A 83 2.19 6.39 -7.63
C THR A 83 0.88 5.67 -7.94
N ASN A 84 0.93 4.54 -8.67
CA ASN A 84 -0.26 3.77 -9.03
C ASN A 84 -1.02 3.28 -7.79
N LEU A 85 -0.30 2.82 -6.77
CA LEU A 85 -0.90 2.38 -5.51
C LEU A 85 -1.66 3.52 -4.81
N ILE A 86 -1.10 4.73 -4.75
CA ILE A 86 -1.77 5.88 -4.12
C ILE A 86 -2.99 6.31 -4.95
N ILE A 87 -2.89 6.34 -6.28
CA ILE A 87 -4.03 6.64 -7.17
C ILE A 87 -5.16 5.63 -6.94
N LEU A 88 -4.84 4.35 -6.81
CA LEU A 88 -5.80 3.30 -6.53
C LEU A 88 -6.50 3.50 -5.17
N LEU A 89 -5.72 3.81 -4.12
CA LEU A 89 -6.25 4.11 -2.78
C LEU A 89 -7.11 5.40 -2.77
N LYS A 90 -6.75 6.41 -3.56
CA LYS A 90 -7.54 7.62 -3.79
C LYS A 90 -8.87 7.28 -4.46
N LYS A 91 -8.85 6.46 -5.52
CA LYS A 91 -10.05 6.03 -6.25
C LYS A 91 -11.03 5.30 -5.33
N ALA A 92 -10.53 4.40 -4.48
CA ALA A 92 -11.31 3.69 -3.47
C ALA A 92 -11.69 4.56 -2.24
N ARG A 93 -11.32 5.84 -2.21
CA ARG A 93 -11.60 6.78 -1.09
C ARG A 93 -11.06 6.32 0.26
N TYR A 94 -9.93 5.59 0.26
CA TYR A 94 -9.26 5.13 1.47
C TYR A 94 -8.30 6.16 2.06
N LEU A 95 -7.95 7.21 1.31
CA LEU A 95 -7.05 8.27 1.77
C LEU A 95 -7.82 9.59 1.89
N PRO A 96 -7.66 10.32 3.01
CA PRO A 96 -8.20 11.66 3.18
C PRO A 96 -7.30 12.67 2.44
N LEU A 97 -7.82 13.87 2.21
CA LEU A 97 -6.98 15.01 1.87
C LEU A 97 -6.06 15.33 3.07
N PRO A 98 -4.78 15.70 2.86
CA PRO A 98 -4.08 15.84 1.58
C PRO A 98 -3.38 14.56 1.09
N LEU A 99 -3.48 13.44 1.82
CA LEU A 99 -2.75 12.20 1.51
C LEU A 99 -3.15 11.57 0.18
N ASN A 100 -4.36 11.83 -0.31
CA ASN A 100 -4.81 11.35 -1.60
C ASN A 100 -4.07 11.99 -2.80
N GLU A 101 -3.50 13.19 -2.66
CA GLU A 101 -2.76 13.89 -3.73
C GLU A 101 -1.23 13.73 -3.62
N ILE A 102 -0.75 13.00 -2.62
CA ILE A 102 0.68 12.95 -2.30
C ILE A 102 1.54 12.29 -3.38
N TYR A 103 0.92 11.52 -4.27
CA TYR A 103 1.59 10.89 -5.40
C TYR A 103 2.20 11.91 -6.37
N GLU A 104 1.65 13.13 -6.44
CA GLU A 104 2.16 14.21 -7.29
C GLU A 104 3.49 14.77 -6.77
N LEU A 105 3.77 14.59 -5.46
CA LEU A 105 5.01 15.01 -4.84
C LEU A 105 6.14 14.00 -5.04
N PHE A 106 5.82 12.72 -5.27
CA PHE A 106 6.84 11.67 -5.33
C PHE A 106 8.01 11.94 -6.30
N PRO A 107 7.82 12.56 -7.49
CA PRO A 107 8.94 12.89 -8.38
C PRO A 107 9.91 13.95 -7.83
N PHE A 108 9.50 14.72 -6.81
CA PHE A 108 10.28 15.84 -6.27
C PHE A 108 10.97 15.54 -4.94
N VAL A 109 10.68 14.39 -4.33
CA VAL A 109 11.17 14.04 -3.00
C VAL A 109 12.31 13.02 -3.06
N THR A 110 13.01 12.85 -1.93
CA THR A 110 14.07 11.86 -1.79
C THR A 110 13.51 10.45 -1.59
N CYS A 111 14.33 9.42 -1.79
CA CYS A 111 13.95 8.03 -1.49
C CYS A 111 13.57 7.86 -0.02
N TYR A 112 14.27 8.55 0.89
CA TYR A 112 13.94 8.61 2.31
C TYR A 112 12.53 9.17 2.57
N ASP A 113 12.17 10.25 1.87
CA ASP A 113 10.85 10.86 2.01
C ASP A 113 9.77 9.93 1.47
N CYS A 114 9.98 9.30 0.30
CA CYS A 114 9.06 8.29 -0.23
C CYS A 114 8.81 7.15 0.78
N PHE A 115 9.89 6.62 1.39
CA PHE A 115 9.78 5.62 2.46
C PHE A 115 8.93 6.13 3.63
N THR A 116 9.19 7.36 4.10
CA THR A 116 8.50 7.97 5.24
C THR A 116 7.01 8.19 4.94
N LEU A 117 6.70 8.71 3.75
CA LEU A 117 5.32 8.95 3.30
C LEU A 117 4.52 7.66 3.20
N LEU A 118 5.07 6.62 2.57
CA LEU A 118 4.41 5.32 2.46
C LEU A 118 4.22 4.65 3.83
N SER A 119 5.19 4.80 4.74
CA SER A 119 5.09 4.32 6.12
C SER A 119 3.98 5.02 6.90
N ASN A 120 3.82 6.33 6.72
CA ASN A 120 2.73 7.09 7.32
C ASN A 120 1.36 6.65 6.78
N ILE A 121 1.27 6.41 5.47
CA ILE A 121 0.04 5.88 4.84
C ILE A 121 -0.29 4.48 5.37
N TRP A 122 0.70 3.60 5.52
CA TRP A 122 0.51 2.28 6.12
C TRP A 122 -0.08 2.37 7.53
N ASN A 123 0.48 3.24 8.37
CA ASN A 123 0.00 3.46 9.73
C ASN A 123 -1.43 4.03 9.74
N TYR A 124 -1.72 4.98 8.86
CA TYR A 124 -3.07 5.53 8.69
C TYR A 124 -4.08 4.44 8.31
N LEU A 125 -3.77 3.61 7.30
CA LEU A 125 -4.66 2.53 6.87
C LEU A 125 -4.87 1.50 7.99
N LYS A 126 -3.82 1.17 8.75
CA LYS A 126 -3.90 0.23 9.88
C LYS A 126 -4.83 0.74 10.98
N GLN A 127 -4.77 2.03 11.29
CA GLN A 127 -5.63 2.66 12.30
C GLN A 127 -7.09 2.74 11.85
N ASN A 128 -7.33 3.10 10.58
CA ASN A 128 -8.69 3.33 10.07
C ASN A 128 -9.41 2.06 9.61
N GLN A 129 -8.69 0.97 9.33
CA GLN A 129 -9.31 -0.30 8.92
C GLN A 129 -10.23 -0.89 10.01
N GLN A 130 -9.91 -0.65 11.29
CA GLN A 130 -10.74 -1.10 12.42
C GLN A 130 -12.15 -0.49 12.39
N LEU A 131 -12.30 0.71 11.81
CA LEU A 131 -13.56 1.46 11.70
C LEU A 131 -14.49 0.95 10.58
N LEU A 132 -13.96 0.23 9.59
CA LEU A 132 -14.76 -0.30 8.47
C LEU A 132 -15.39 -1.66 8.83
N THR A 133 -14.66 -2.50 9.57
CA THR A 133 -15.19 -3.75 10.13
C THR A 133 -16.38 -3.54 11.06
N THR A 134 -16.37 -2.48 11.88
CA THR A 134 -17.48 -2.15 12.78
C THR A 134 -18.72 -1.63 12.04
N LYS A 135 -18.54 -0.94 10.90
CA LYS A 135 -19.65 -0.48 10.04
C LYS A 135 -20.37 -1.60 9.31
N LEU A 136 -19.64 -2.63 8.85
CA LEU A 136 -20.27 -3.81 8.23
C LEU A 136 -21.05 -4.65 9.24
N LEU A 137 -20.53 -4.78 10.47
CA LEU A 137 -21.24 -5.50 11.54
C LEU A 137 -22.52 -4.78 11.98
N THR A 138 -22.55 -3.45 11.94
CA THR A 138 -23.76 -2.67 12.25
C THR A 138 -24.78 -2.68 11.11
N GLN A 139 -24.34 -2.76 9.85
CA GLN A 139 -25.25 -2.93 8.71
C GLN A 139 -25.85 -4.34 8.60
N GLN A 140 -25.18 -5.37 9.13
CA GLN A 140 -25.71 -6.74 9.19
C GLN A 140 -26.68 -6.98 10.37
N GLN A 141 -26.84 -6.01 11.28
CA GLN A 141 -27.74 -6.11 12.45
C GLN A 141 -29.07 -5.34 12.27
N THR A 142 -29.26 -4.66 11.14
CA THR A 142 -30.53 -3.99 10.77
C THR A 142 -31.25 -4.74 9.66
N ILE A 143 -31.46 -6.05 9.86
CA ILE A 143 -32.43 -6.87 9.11
C ILE A 143 -33.26 -7.63 10.15
#